data_AF-A0A5J5AE89-F1
#
_entry.id   AF-A0A5J5AE89-F1
#
_cell.length_a   1.000
_cell.length_b   1.000
_cell.length_c   1.000
_cell.angle_alpha   90.00
_cell.angle_beta   90.00
_cell.angle_gamma   90.00
#
_symmetry.space_group_name_H-M   'P 1'
#
loop_
_entity.id
_entity.type
_entity.pdbx_description
1 polymer ?
#
loop_
_entity_poly.entity_id
_entity_poly.type
_entity_poly.pdbx_seq_one_letter_code
_entity_poly.pdbx_strand_id
1 'polypeptide(L)'
;METGQVLSPEQVSVMEHVLPLWTTSWGSKNVKFLHTRVRLGVRVSSLNLMEMVGLLHSARSQYKKAKYLLFEQKGIISIVMHKDSTASDVLKAFVNALVMANLVNKVKSAHSESQLWMDKHYEDFVLKLQSSRWKTERLLSHSIIWRANWICGSVEEKTD
;
A
#
# COMPACT_ATOMS: atom_id res chain seq x y z
N MET A 1 -7.99 32.90 -21.15
CA MET A 1 -7.11 32.99 -19.96
C MET A 1 -7.40 34.33 -19.32
N GLU A 2 -8.35 34.35 -18.38
CA GLU A 2 -8.75 35.58 -17.69
C GLU A 2 -8.12 35.55 -16.30
N THR A 3 -7.36 36.60 -15.99
CA THR A 3 -6.56 36.85 -14.76
C THR A 3 -5.19 36.18 -14.71
N GLY A 4 -4.14 36.97 -14.95
CA GLY A 4 -2.72 36.63 -14.75
C GLY A 4 -2.31 36.63 -13.28
N GLN A 5 -3.18 36.14 -12.39
CA GLN A 5 -2.86 35.99 -10.97
C GLN A 5 -1.97 34.76 -10.78
N VAL A 6 -0.73 35.00 -10.35
CA VAL A 6 0.20 33.94 -9.97
C VAL A 6 -0.30 33.35 -8.66
N LEU A 7 -0.56 32.04 -8.66
CA LEU A 7 -0.98 31.31 -7.48
C LEU A 7 0.10 31.40 -6.40
N SER A 8 -0.31 31.62 -5.16
CA SER A 8 0.59 31.59 -4.01
C SER A 8 1.19 30.18 -3.83
N PRO A 9 2.38 30.06 -3.21
CA PRO A 9 2.98 28.77 -2.91
C PRO A 9 2.05 27.81 -2.16
N GLU A 10 1.19 28.33 -1.29
CA GLU A 10 0.18 27.55 -0.57
C GLU A 10 -0.92 27.02 -1.50
N GLN A 11 -1.41 27.84 -2.44
CA GLN A 11 -2.38 27.42 -3.46
C GLN A 11 -1.79 26.38 -4.42
N VAL A 12 -0.54 26.56 -4.83
CA VAL A 12 0.19 25.57 -5.65
C VAL A 12 0.37 24.27 -4.87
N SER A 13 0.76 24.36 -3.59
CA SER A 13 0.92 23.20 -2.71
C SER A 13 -0.37 22.38 -2.56
N VAL A 14 -1.53 23.04 -2.43
CA VAL A 14 -2.84 22.36 -2.40
C VAL A 14 -3.16 21.66 -3.72
N MET A 15 -2.76 22.23 -4.86
CA MET A 15 -2.94 21.59 -6.16
C MET A 15 -1.94 20.44 -6.40
N GLU A 16 -0.76 20.49 -5.80
CA GLU A 16 0.27 19.45 -5.89
C GLU A 16 0.00 18.26 -4.95
N HIS A 17 -0.71 18.46 -3.84
CA HIS A 17 -0.80 17.48 -2.74
C HIS A 17 -2.15 16.80 -2.50
N VAL A 18 -3.18 17.07 -3.29
CA VAL A 18 -4.48 16.41 -3.08
C VAL A 18 -4.69 15.38 -4.19
N LEU A 19 -4.62 14.10 -3.80
CA LEU A 19 -5.27 13.01 -4.54
C LEU A 19 -6.63 13.51 -5.05
N PRO A 20 -7.08 13.11 -6.25
CA PRO A 20 -8.21 13.76 -6.92
C PRO A 20 -9.41 13.88 -5.97
N LEU A 21 -10.11 15.02 -6.03
CA LEU A 21 -11.26 15.41 -5.20
C LEU A 21 -12.37 14.34 -5.11
N TRP A 22 -12.34 13.30 -5.94
CA TRP A 22 -13.14 12.08 -5.79
C TRP A 22 -12.95 11.40 -4.43
N THR A 23 -11.86 11.68 -3.70
CA THR A 23 -11.64 11.23 -2.32
C THR A 23 -12.33 12.12 -1.27
N THR A 24 -12.63 13.38 -1.61
CA THR A 24 -13.21 14.38 -0.69
C THR A 24 -14.72 14.58 -0.89
N SER A 25 -15.26 14.23 -2.05
CA SER A 25 -16.69 14.39 -2.37
C SER A 25 -17.57 13.19 -2.02
N TRP A 26 -17.12 12.28 -1.16
CA TRP A 26 -17.99 11.27 -0.52
C TRP A 26 -18.36 11.71 0.91
N GLY A 27 -18.83 12.95 1.03
CA GLY A 27 -19.44 13.50 2.24
C GLY A 27 -20.81 12.87 2.49
N SER A 28 -20.83 11.58 2.85
CA SER A 28 -21.99 10.94 3.47
C SER A 28 -21.55 10.35 4.81
N LYS A 29 -22.28 10.72 5.85
CA LYS A 29 -22.07 10.43 7.26
C LYS A 29 -21.69 8.94 7.48
N ASN A 30 -20.61 8.69 8.23
CA ASN A 30 -20.11 7.36 8.69
C ASN A 30 -19.32 6.45 7.74
N VAL A 31 -18.77 6.93 6.62
CA VAL A 31 -17.83 6.10 5.83
C VAL A 31 -16.41 6.25 6.38
N LYS A 32 -15.94 5.31 7.21
CA LYS A 32 -14.52 5.21 7.57
C LYS A 32 -13.71 5.04 6.28
N PHE A 33 -12.97 6.07 5.87
CA PHE A 33 -12.18 6.00 4.65
C PHE A 33 -11.19 4.84 4.71
N LEU A 34 -11.15 3.98 3.69
CA LEU A 34 -10.30 2.79 3.70
C LEU A 34 -8.80 3.13 3.85
N HIS A 35 -8.38 4.29 3.35
CA HIS A 35 -6.99 4.74 3.50
C HIS A 35 -6.60 5.01 4.96
N THR A 36 -7.53 5.35 5.87
CA THR A 36 -7.20 5.54 7.29
C THR A 36 -6.94 4.22 8.00
N ARG A 37 -7.28 3.10 7.35
CA ARG A 37 -6.99 1.74 7.82
C ARG A 37 -5.68 1.20 7.26
N VAL A 38 -4.92 2.00 6.49
CA VAL A 38 -3.65 1.59 5.90
C VAL A 38 -2.52 2.40 6.52
N ARG A 39 -1.48 1.71 7.01
CA ARG A 39 -0.25 2.31 7.55
C ARG A 39 0.92 1.91 6.65
N LEU A 40 1.48 2.87 5.93
CA LEU A 40 2.62 2.64 5.03
C LEU A 40 3.96 2.85 5.74
N GLY A 41 4.93 1.96 5.50
CA GLY A 41 6.32 2.14 5.98
C GLY A 41 6.50 1.89 7.48
N VAL A 42 5.76 0.93 8.05
CA VAL A 42 5.83 0.59 9.48
C VAL A 42 7.18 -0.04 9.82
N ARG A 43 7.76 0.35 10.96
CA ARG A 43 9.01 -0.25 11.46
C ARG A 43 8.72 -1.61 12.07
N VAL A 44 9.52 -2.62 11.72
CA VAL A 44 9.43 -3.94 12.36
C VAL A 44 9.63 -3.84 13.88
N SER A 45 10.48 -2.94 14.35
CA SER A 45 10.69 -2.70 15.78
C SER A 45 9.52 -2.04 16.51
N SER A 46 8.54 -1.49 15.79
CA SER A 46 7.30 -0.98 16.40
C SER A 46 6.24 -2.07 16.58
N LEU A 47 6.52 -3.29 16.12
CA LEU A 47 5.58 -4.41 16.20
C LEU A 47 5.70 -5.12 17.55
N ASN A 48 4.57 -5.47 18.14
CA ASN A 48 4.56 -6.40 19.28
C ASN A 48 4.75 -7.85 18.82
N LEU A 49 4.94 -8.76 19.78
CA LEU A 49 5.22 -10.17 19.52
C LEU A 49 4.14 -10.84 18.63
N MET A 50 2.86 -10.55 18.88
CA MET A 50 1.76 -11.14 18.11
C MET A 50 1.72 -10.62 16.68
N GLU A 51 1.94 -9.32 16.49
CA GLU A 51 2.05 -8.70 15.16
C GLU A 51 3.23 -9.26 14.39
N MET A 52 4.36 -9.47 15.07
CA MET A 52 5.57 -10.03 14.47
C MET A 52 5.37 -11.49 14.03
N VAL A 53 4.70 -12.32 14.84
CA VAL A 53 4.35 -13.70 14.47
C VAL A 53 3.40 -13.73 13.28
N GLY A 54 2.37 -12.88 13.27
CA GLY A 54 1.45 -12.76 12.13
C GLY A 54 2.17 -12.34 10.85
N LEU A 55 3.05 -11.34 10.94
CA LEU A 55 3.88 -10.88 9.83
C LEU A 55 4.77 -12.00 9.27
N LEU A 56 5.45 -12.75 10.13
CA LEU A 56 6.33 -13.86 9.71
C LEU A 56 5.54 -15.00 9.03
N HIS A 57 4.34 -15.30 9.53
CA HIS A 57 3.48 -16.31 8.94
C HIS A 57 3.02 -15.93 7.52
N SER A 58 2.58 -14.69 7.34
CA SER A 58 2.21 -14.15 6.02
C SER A 58 3.43 -14.03 5.08
N ALA A 59 4.58 -13.62 5.60
CA ALA A 59 5.80 -13.47 4.80
C ALA A 59 6.26 -14.77 4.15
N ARG A 60 6.18 -15.89 4.89
CA ARG A 60 6.65 -17.21 4.43
C ARG A 60 5.74 -17.83 3.36
N SER A 61 4.44 -17.56 3.42
CA SER A 61 3.43 -18.18 2.57
C SER A 61 3.10 -17.36 1.32
N GLN A 62 2.89 -16.05 1.47
CA GLN A 62 2.26 -15.21 0.44
C GLN A 62 3.24 -14.26 -0.25
N TYR A 63 4.36 -13.93 0.39
CA TYR A 63 5.25 -12.83 -0.04
C TYR A 63 6.68 -13.25 -0.34
N LYS A 64 6.95 -14.53 -0.64
CA LYS A 64 8.30 -15.08 -0.90
C LYS A 64 9.16 -14.27 -1.88
N LYS A 65 8.54 -13.63 -2.88
CA LYS A 65 9.21 -12.79 -3.89
C LYS A 65 8.81 -11.31 -3.82
N ALA A 66 7.97 -10.93 -2.86
CA ALA A 66 7.43 -9.58 -2.81
C ALA A 66 8.40 -8.63 -2.07
N LYS A 67 8.50 -7.40 -2.58
CA LYS A 67 9.26 -6.32 -1.96
C LYS A 67 8.49 -5.56 -0.88
N TYR A 68 7.43 -6.16 -0.35
CA TYR A 68 6.64 -5.63 0.75
C TYR A 68 5.93 -6.76 1.46
N LEU A 69 5.58 -6.53 2.72
CA LEU A 69 4.78 -7.44 3.54
C LEU A 69 3.55 -6.69 4.04
N LEU A 70 2.41 -7.38 4.05
CA LEU A 70 1.17 -6.89 4.65
C LEU A 70 0.82 -7.75 5.86
N PHE A 71 0.48 -7.09 6.96
CA PHE A 71 -0.17 -7.75 8.07
C PHE A 71 -1.36 -6.92 8.54
N GLU A 72 -2.38 -7.62 9.03
CA GLU A 72 -3.60 -7.02 9.51
C GLU A 72 -3.70 -7.18 11.02
N GLN A 73 -4.19 -6.14 11.68
CA GLN A 73 -4.50 -6.18 13.09
C GLN A 73 -5.65 -5.23 13.41
N LYS A 74 -6.72 -5.75 14.02
CA LYS A 74 -7.90 -4.96 14.46
C LYS A 74 -8.50 -4.10 13.35
N GLY A 75 -8.48 -4.60 12.13
CA GLY A 75 -8.95 -3.94 10.92
C GLY A 75 -7.96 -2.95 10.32
N ILE A 76 -6.76 -2.77 10.88
CA ILE A 76 -5.71 -1.90 10.34
C ILE A 76 -4.69 -2.75 9.61
N ILE A 77 -4.35 -2.37 8.39
CA ILE A 77 -3.36 -3.03 7.57
C ILE A 77 -2.10 -2.22 7.57
N SER A 78 -1.03 -2.86 8.01
CA SER A 78 0.29 -2.27 8.11
C SER A 78 1.18 -2.85 7.02
N ILE A 79 1.92 -1.97 6.36
CA ILE A 79 2.79 -2.28 5.24
C ILE A 79 4.23 -2.11 5.72
N VAL A 80 5.00 -3.19 5.62
CA VAL A 80 6.45 -3.17 5.82
C VAL A 80 7.11 -3.23 4.44
N MET A 81 7.89 -2.21 4.10
CA MET A 81 8.58 -2.13 2.80
C MET A 81 9.96 -2.76 2.86
N HIS A 82 10.38 -3.43 1.78
CA HIS A 82 11.74 -3.94 1.65
C HIS A 82 12.73 -2.79 1.39
N LYS A 83 14.00 -2.94 1.76
CA LYS A 83 15.04 -1.94 1.45
C LYS A 83 15.13 -1.64 -0.05
N ASP A 84 14.96 -2.67 -0.89
CA ASP A 84 15.12 -2.60 -2.34
C ASP A 84 13.80 -2.32 -3.09
N SER A 85 12.76 -1.84 -2.39
CA SER A 85 11.49 -1.46 -2.99
C SER A 85 11.62 -0.20 -3.87
N THR A 86 11.08 -0.26 -5.07
CA THR A 86 10.92 0.88 -5.97
C THR A 86 9.63 1.64 -5.65
N ALA A 87 9.44 2.80 -6.27
CA ALA A 87 8.17 3.53 -6.14
C ALA A 87 6.96 2.75 -6.69
N SER A 88 7.17 1.93 -7.72
CA SER A 88 6.14 1.02 -8.24
C SER A 88 5.76 -0.07 -7.22
N ASP A 89 6.75 -0.60 -6.48
CA ASP A 89 6.50 -1.55 -5.40
C ASP A 89 5.70 -0.92 -4.26
N VAL A 90 5.94 0.35 -3.97
CA VAL A 90 5.19 1.13 -2.97
C VAL A 90 3.74 1.29 -3.38
N LEU A 91 3.48 1.70 -4.63
CA LEU A 91 2.11 1.82 -5.15
C LEU A 91 1.41 0.45 -5.09
N LYS A 92 2.10 -0.62 -5.50
CA LYS A 92 1.57 -1.99 -5.47
C LYS A 92 1.21 -2.41 -4.05
N ALA A 93 2.07 -2.13 -3.08
CA ALA A 93 1.82 -2.43 -1.67
C ALA A 93 0.61 -1.67 -1.12
N PHE A 94 0.51 -0.38 -1.46
CA PHE A 94 -0.58 0.48 -1.01
C PHE A 94 -1.93 0.04 -1.58
N VAL A 95 -1.99 -0.27 -2.88
CA VAL A 95 -3.21 -0.77 -3.52
C VAL A 95 -3.61 -2.12 -2.95
N ASN A 96 -2.67 -3.04 -2.75
CA ASN A 96 -2.95 -4.34 -2.14
C ASN A 96 -3.52 -4.17 -0.71
N ALA A 97 -2.94 -3.26 0.08
CA ALA A 97 -3.45 -2.96 1.40
C ALA A 97 -4.87 -2.36 1.37
N LEU A 98 -5.20 -1.50 0.39
CA LEU A 98 -6.56 -0.96 0.24
C LEU A 98 -7.58 -2.05 -0.11
N VAL A 99 -7.22 -2.95 -1.03
CA VAL A 99 -8.06 -4.09 -1.43
C VAL A 99 -8.30 -4.98 -0.23
N MET A 100 -7.24 -5.32 0.49
CA MET A 100 -7.33 -6.12 1.70
C MET A 100 -8.16 -5.40 2.78
N ALA A 101 -8.05 -4.08 2.95
CA ALA A 101 -8.83 -3.32 3.94
C ALA A 101 -10.34 -3.41 3.68
N ASN A 102 -10.72 -3.48 2.40
CA ASN A 102 -12.09 -3.67 1.96
C ASN A 102 -12.61 -5.10 2.27
N LEU A 103 -11.73 -6.09 2.36
CA LEU A 103 -12.05 -7.52 2.53
C LEU A 103 -12.00 -8.01 3.98
N VAL A 104 -11.23 -7.38 4.87
CA VAL A 104 -10.92 -7.82 6.25
C VAL A 104 -12.15 -8.04 7.17
N ASN A 105 -13.34 -7.59 6.78
CA ASN A 105 -14.59 -7.85 7.51
C ASN A 105 -15.65 -8.61 6.69
N LYS A 106 -15.32 -9.01 5.46
CA LYS A 106 -16.25 -9.62 4.49
C LYS A 106 -15.92 -11.09 4.25
N VAL A 107 -14.63 -11.45 4.27
CA VAL A 107 -14.18 -12.78 3.86
C VAL A 107 -13.15 -13.32 4.84
N LYS A 108 -13.20 -14.64 5.09
CA LYS A 108 -12.34 -15.34 6.05
C LYS A 108 -10.85 -15.30 5.70
N SER A 109 -10.50 -15.19 4.42
CA SER A 109 -9.12 -15.22 3.91
C SER A 109 -8.76 -13.97 3.12
N ALA A 110 -8.86 -12.80 3.77
CA ALA A 110 -8.67 -11.50 3.12
C ALA A 110 -7.32 -11.36 2.39
N HIS A 111 -6.24 -11.96 2.91
CA HIS A 111 -4.93 -11.97 2.24
C HIS A 111 -4.93 -12.71 0.90
N SER A 112 -5.46 -13.93 0.85
CA SER A 112 -5.45 -14.74 -0.37
C SER A 112 -6.33 -14.12 -1.45
N GLU A 113 -7.48 -13.58 -1.05
CA GLU A 113 -8.40 -12.93 -1.98
C GLU A 113 -7.89 -11.57 -2.45
N SER A 114 -7.23 -10.79 -1.58
CA SER A 114 -6.59 -9.55 -2.02
C SER A 114 -5.46 -9.84 -3.00
N GLN A 115 -4.69 -10.91 -2.80
CA GLN A 115 -3.66 -11.34 -3.73
C GLN A 115 -4.25 -11.76 -5.09
N LEU A 116 -5.33 -12.56 -5.09
CA LEU A 116 -6.03 -12.94 -6.34
C LEU A 116 -6.55 -11.72 -7.10
N TRP A 117 -7.07 -10.71 -6.39
CA TRP A 117 -7.48 -9.47 -7.01
C TRP A 117 -6.29 -8.72 -7.61
N MET A 118 -5.17 -8.64 -6.89
CA MET A 118 -3.96 -7.99 -7.39
C MET A 118 -3.44 -8.69 -8.65
N ASP A 119 -3.41 -10.02 -8.67
CA ASP A 119 -2.93 -10.79 -9.82
C ASP A 119 -3.83 -10.60 -11.04
N LYS A 120 -5.15 -10.45 -10.84
CA LYS A 120 -6.13 -10.32 -11.92
C LYS A 120 -6.30 -8.89 -12.45
N HIS A 121 -6.19 -7.88 -11.58
CA HIS A 121 -6.67 -6.53 -11.87
C HIS A 121 -5.63 -5.42 -11.74
N TYR A 122 -4.49 -5.67 -11.09
CA TYR A 122 -3.54 -4.60 -10.78
C TYR A 122 -2.91 -3.99 -12.03
N GLU A 123 -2.49 -4.82 -12.99
CA GLU A 123 -1.84 -4.32 -14.22
C GLU A 123 -2.81 -3.49 -15.06
N ASP A 124 -4.04 -3.98 -15.27
CA ASP A 124 -5.11 -3.22 -15.95
C ASP A 124 -5.40 -1.88 -15.24
N PHE A 125 -5.39 -1.89 -13.91
CA PHE A 125 -5.57 -0.70 -13.11
C PHE A 125 -4.44 0.33 -13.34
N VAL A 126 -3.19 -0.13 -13.32
CA VAL A 126 -2.01 0.73 -13.59
C VAL A 126 -2.07 1.29 -15.01
N LEU A 127 -2.41 0.48 -16.02
CA LEU A 127 -2.55 0.94 -17.40
C LEU A 127 -3.63 2.02 -17.56
N LYS A 128 -4.76 1.89 -16.86
CA LYS A 128 -5.82 2.92 -16.84
C LYS A 128 -5.40 4.21 -16.17
N LEU A 129 -4.60 4.12 -15.10
CA LEU A 129 -4.03 5.32 -14.47
C LEU A 129 -3.08 6.03 -15.43
N GLN A 130 -2.20 5.29 -16.10
CA GLN A 130 -1.24 5.85 -17.06
C GLN A 130 -1.94 6.46 -18.28
N SER A 131 -2.98 5.81 -18.83
CA SER A 131 -3.77 6.37 -19.93
C SER A 131 -4.49 7.66 -19.53
N SER A 132 -4.82 7.79 -18.24
CA SER A 132 -5.36 9.00 -17.62
C SER A 132 -4.28 10.01 -17.19
N ARG A 133 -3.03 9.84 -17.65
CA ARG A 133 -1.85 10.69 -17.39
C ARG A 133 -1.38 10.75 -15.93
N TRP A 134 -1.76 9.78 -15.10
CA TRP A 134 -1.24 9.68 -13.74
C TRP A 134 0.18 9.13 -13.74
N LYS A 135 1.08 9.80 -13.00
CA LYS A 135 2.44 9.31 -12.78
C LYS A 135 2.41 8.20 -11.73
N THR A 136 2.53 6.95 -12.16
CA THR A 136 2.57 5.78 -11.27
C THR A 136 3.95 5.51 -10.68
N GLU A 137 4.98 6.22 -11.14
CA GLU A 137 6.38 6.07 -10.74
C GLU A 137 6.77 6.91 -9.51
N ARG A 138 5.87 7.76 -9.02
CA ARG A 138 6.13 8.62 -7.85
C ARG A 138 4.88 8.68 -6.97
N LEU A 139 4.97 8.07 -5.80
CA LEU A 139 3.95 8.20 -4.77
C LEU A 139 4.34 9.34 -3.83
N LEU A 140 3.54 10.42 -3.80
CA LEU A 140 3.68 11.50 -2.83
C LEU A 140 3.10 11.06 -1.48
N SER A 141 3.81 10.15 -0.81
CA SER A 141 3.48 9.70 0.54
C SER A 141 4.38 10.39 1.55
N HIS A 142 3.81 10.92 2.63
CA HIS A 142 4.60 11.26 3.81
C HIS A 142 5.30 9.98 4.30
N SER A 143 6.61 9.94 4.12
CA SER A 143 7.53 9.13 4.93
C SER A 143 7.44 7.60 4.77
N ILE A 144 7.94 7.07 3.63
CA ILE A 144 8.67 5.79 3.71
C ILE A 144 10.06 6.09 4.22
N ILE A 145 10.16 6.50 5.48
CA ILE A 145 11.46 6.71 6.13
C ILE A 145 12.11 5.35 6.44
N TRP A 146 11.28 4.31 6.62
CA TRP A 146 11.73 3.01 7.09
C TRP A 146 11.45 1.91 6.09
N ARG A 147 12.52 1.16 5.79
CA ARG A 147 12.50 -0.04 4.98
C ARG A 147 13.28 -1.12 5.72
N ALA A 148 12.73 -2.32 5.77
CA ALA A 148 13.38 -3.45 6.42
C ALA A 148 14.16 -4.26 5.38
N ASN A 149 15.31 -4.79 5.81
CA ASN A 149 16.09 -5.74 5.04
C ASN A 149 15.72 -7.14 5.52
N TRP A 150 15.21 -7.99 4.64
CA TRP A 150 14.99 -9.40 4.95
C TRP A 150 15.48 -10.26 3.79
N ILE A 151 16.05 -11.42 4.12
CA ILE A 151 16.52 -12.38 3.14
C ILE A 151 15.51 -13.53 3.14
N CYS A 152 14.86 -13.76 2.00
CA CYS A 152 14.09 -14.98 1.80
C CYS A 152 15.09 -16.06 1.39
N GLY A 153 15.56 -16.88 2.33
CA GLY A 153 16.52 -17.93 2.03
C GLY A 153 15.98 -18.88 0.97
N SER A 154 16.80 -19.22 -0.03
CA SER A 154 16.71 -20.55 -0.61
C SER A 154 17.03 -21.49 0.55
N VAL A 155 16.06 -22.31 0.95
CA VAL A 155 16.44 -23.58 1.54
C VAL A 155 17.22 -24.25 0.41
N GLU A 156 18.54 -24.25 0.49
CA GLU A 156 19.32 -25.29 -0.17
C GLU A 156 18.66 -26.58 0.31
N GLU A 157 17.94 -27.25 -0.59
CA GLU A 157 17.61 -28.65 -0.41
C GLU A 157 18.96 -29.30 -0.09
N LYS A 158 19.18 -29.61 1.19
CA LYS A 158 20.16 -30.62 1.55
C LYS A 158 19.64 -31.88 0.90
N THR A 159 20.14 -32.15 -0.31
CA THR A 159 20.15 -33.48 -0.89
C THR A 159 20.94 -34.34 0.10
N ASP A 160 20.20 -35.12 0.89
CA ASP A 160 20.72 -36.35 1.49
C ASP A 160 21.06 -37.37 0.40
#